data_AF-A0A6I6RY07-F1
#
_entry.id   AF-A0A6I6RY07-F1
#
_cell.length_a   1.000
_cell.length_b   1.000
_cell.length_c   1.000
_cell.angle_alpha   90.00
_cell.angle_beta   90.00
_cell.angle_gamma   90.00
#
_symmetry.space_group_name_H-M   'P 1'
#
loop_
_entity.id
_entity.type
_entity.pdbx_description
1 polymer ?
#
loop_
_entity_poly.entity_id
_entity_poly.type
_entity_poly.pdbx_seq_one_letter_code
_entity_poly.pdbx_strand_id
1 'polypeptide(L)'
;MRKTVLMPVEKVLCDAHIARDGSEVEATDTLTLGRHAWDLCLEHNVVFGRYLCDALGVPAESVAEPREAAAVAVAEPAHVAAEPEPVADASPVSDAEHDAEDVGEEANEPEPVRSVMLAGEVPGYDWESAREAVRNLGYEVVGRADDSTVLLILGEGGDRNGTKLRDAAERGIPCMDVREPSRFKSAVRAGQLVGGDPLPEPAKVGPKAMSERERNKAVRTWARENGYVVPSKGRIPMHVKHAYEMTHRDGSEGKVIAA
;
A
#
# COMPACT_ATOMS: atom_id res chain seq x y z
N MET A 1 -48.74 -13.45 45.55
CA MET A 1 -48.70 -12.70 44.28
C MET A 1 -47.30 -12.81 43.70
N ARG A 2 -47.12 -13.49 42.56
CA ARG A 2 -45.79 -13.61 41.92
C ARG A 2 -45.56 -12.36 41.06
N LYS A 3 -44.48 -11.63 41.34
CA LYS A 3 -44.11 -10.41 40.64
C LYS A 3 -43.20 -10.82 39.48
N THR A 4 -43.73 -10.79 38.26
CA THR A 4 -42.93 -11.02 37.05
C THR A 4 -42.05 -9.78 36.84
N VAL A 5 -40.74 -9.95 36.96
CA VAL A 5 -39.76 -8.91 36.65
C VAL A 5 -39.41 -9.05 35.17
N LEU A 6 -39.74 -8.05 34.37
CA LEU A 6 -39.29 -7.93 32.99
C LEU A 6 -37.89 -7.31 33.02
N MET A 7 -36.87 -8.07 32.63
CA MET A 7 -35.53 -7.54 32.40
C MET A 7 -35.41 -7.15 30.93
N PRO A 8 -35.06 -5.90 30.59
CA PRO A 8 -34.74 -5.55 29.21
C PRO A 8 -33.46 -6.29 28.82
N VAL A 9 -33.53 -7.03 27.72
CA VAL A 9 -32.35 -7.64 27.09
C VAL A 9 -31.82 -6.63 26.09
N GLU A 10 -30.65 -6.05 26.38
CA GLU A 10 -29.93 -5.23 25.42
C GLU A 10 -29.45 -6.14 24.29
N LYS A 11 -29.90 -5.85 23.07
CA LYS A 11 -29.48 -6.60 21.89
C LYS A 11 -28.15 -6.03 21.42
N VAL A 12 -27.15 -6.89 21.32
CA VAL A 12 -25.87 -6.57 20.68
C VAL A 12 -26.05 -6.72 19.17
N LEU A 13 -25.61 -5.72 18.40
CA LEU A 13 -25.81 -5.67 16.95
C LEU A 13 -24.52 -5.97 16.20
N CYS A 14 -24.66 -6.48 14.98
CA CYS A 14 -23.55 -6.86 14.14
C CYS A 14 -22.90 -5.62 13.51
N ASP A 15 -21.65 -5.35 13.89
CA ASP A 15 -20.87 -4.21 13.42
C ASP A 15 -20.66 -4.23 11.90
N ALA A 16 -20.52 -5.42 11.30
CA ALA A 16 -20.30 -5.56 9.86
C ALA A 16 -21.53 -5.15 9.03
N HIS A 17 -22.75 -5.45 9.50
CA HIS A 17 -23.97 -5.00 8.84
C HIS A 17 -24.17 -3.49 9.02
N ILE A 18 -23.94 -2.98 10.24
CA ILE A 18 -23.98 -1.55 10.52
C ILE A 18 -23.01 -0.79 9.61
N ALA A 19 -21.77 -1.26 9.46
CA ALA A 19 -20.76 -0.61 8.62
C ALA A 19 -21.04 -0.74 7.11
N ARG A 20 -21.60 -1.86 6.64
CA ARG A 20 -21.79 -2.13 5.21
C ARG A 20 -23.02 -1.44 4.64
N ASP A 21 -24.16 -1.59 5.30
CA ASP A 21 -25.47 -1.15 4.77
C ASP A 21 -26.37 -0.52 5.85
N GLY A 22 -25.89 -0.41 7.09
CA GLY A 22 -26.65 0.16 8.21
C GLY A 22 -27.73 -0.77 8.74
N SER A 23 -27.78 -2.04 8.32
CA SER A 23 -28.79 -2.98 8.81
C SER A 23 -28.51 -3.43 10.25
N GLU A 24 -29.57 -3.57 11.03
CA GLU A 24 -29.52 -4.03 12.42
C GLU A 24 -29.75 -5.54 12.47
N VAL A 25 -28.66 -6.30 12.50
CA VAL A 25 -28.67 -7.76 12.66
C VAL A 25 -28.10 -8.10 14.03
N GLU A 26 -28.70 -9.04 14.75
CA GLU A 26 -28.21 -9.46 16.07
C GLU A 26 -26.84 -10.13 15.96
N ALA A 27 -25.89 -9.69 16.79
CA ALA A 27 -24.60 -10.33 16.92
C ALA A 27 -24.73 -11.64 17.70
N THR A 28 -24.05 -12.67 17.22
CA THR A 28 -24.04 -13.99 17.85
C THR A 28 -22.71 -14.30 18.52
N ASP A 29 -21.65 -13.57 18.16
CA ASP A 29 -20.30 -13.80 18.65
C ASP A 29 -19.48 -12.49 18.62
N THR A 30 -18.40 -12.44 19.38
CA THR A 30 -17.49 -11.28 19.45
C THR A 30 -16.10 -11.70 19.00
N LEU A 31 -15.65 -11.17 17.87
CA LEU A 31 -14.30 -11.36 17.35
C LEU A 31 -13.35 -10.36 18.00
N THR A 32 -12.23 -10.83 18.55
CA THR A 32 -11.20 -9.98 19.15
C THR A 32 -9.86 -10.12 18.42
N LEU A 33 -9.21 -8.98 18.15
CA LEU A 33 -7.86 -8.94 17.59
C LEU A 33 -7.04 -7.85 18.30
N GLY A 34 -6.14 -8.29 19.19
CA GLY A 34 -5.38 -7.38 20.04
C GLY A 34 -6.30 -6.57 20.96
N ARG A 35 -6.36 -5.25 20.74
CA ARG A 35 -7.19 -4.32 21.52
C ARG A 35 -8.57 -4.04 20.90
N HIS A 36 -8.85 -4.62 19.74
CA HIS A 36 -10.08 -4.36 19.00
C HIS A 36 -11.04 -5.53 19.16
N ALA A 37 -12.33 -5.21 19.29
CA ALA A 37 -13.42 -6.16 19.38
C ALA A 37 -14.51 -5.76 18.39
N TRP A 38 -15.13 -6.76 17.76
CA TRP A 38 -16.26 -6.58 16.84
C TRP A 38 -17.32 -7.61 17.15
N ASP A 39 -18.57 -7.15 17.29
CA ASP A 39 -19.72 -8.01 17.47
C ASP A 39 -20.27 -8.41 16.11
N LEU A 40 -20.31 -9.71 15.84
CA LEU A 40 -20.59 -10.27 14.51
C LEU A 40 -21.73 -11.28 14.55
N CYS A 41 -22.57 -11.25 13.51
CA CYS A 41 -23.47 -12.36 13.22
C CYS A 41 -22.67 -13.57 12.71
N LEU A 42 -23.27 -14.76 12.74
CA LEU A 42 -22.62 -16.01 12.35
C LEU A 42 -21.99 -15.97 10.95
N GLU A 43 -22.67 -15.36 9.98
CA GLU A 43 -22.17 -15.24 8.61
C GLU A 43 -20.88 -14.43 8.55
N HIS A 44 -20.88 -13.24 9.16
CA HIS A 44 -19.70 -12.39 9.18
C HIS A 44 -18.57 -13.00 10.01
N ASN A 45 -18.86 -13.63 11.16
CA ASN A 45 -17.84 -14.31 11.96
C ASN A 45 -17.09 -15.38 11.14
N VAL A 46 -17.82 -16.22 10.40
CA VAL A 46 -17.20 -17.27 9.56
C VAL A 46 -16.35 -16.65 8.43
N VAL A 47 -16.86 -15.60 7.78
CA VAL A 47 -16.15 -14.92 6.68
C VAL A 47 -14.88 -14.23 7.19
N PHE A 48 -14.97 -13.44 8.27
CA PHE A 48 -13.82 -12.78 8.89
C PHE A 48 -12.81 -13.80 9.43
N GLY A 49 -13.27 -14.86 10.08
CA GLY A 49 -12.43 -15.94 10.59
C GLY A 49 -11.62 -16.59 9.47
N ARG A 50 -12.23 -16.85 8.31
CA ARG A 50 -11.51 -17.38 7.15
C ARG A 50 -10.44 -16.41 6.65
N TYR A 51 -10.76 -15.13 6.50
CA TYR A 51 -9.77 -14.12 6.08
C TYR A 51 -8.62 -14.00 7.07
N LEU A 52 -8.89 -14.08 8.38
CA LEU A 52 -7.86 -14.07 9.40
C LEU A 52 -6.96 -15.31 9.31
N CYS A 53 -7.52 -16.51 9.13
CA CYS A 53 -6.74 -17.73 8.89
C CYS A 53 -5.90 -17.63 7.61
N ASP A 54 -6.44 -17.08 6.52
CA ASP A 54 -5.70 -16.89 5.26
C ASP A 54 -4.59 -15.84 5.41
N ALA A 55 -4.79 -14.83 6.26
CA ALA A 55 -3.82 -13.77 6.49
C ALA A 55 -2.72 -14.15 7.49
N LEU A 56 -3.11 -14.73 8.64
CA LEU A 56 -2.24 -14.96 9.80
C LEU A 56 -1.80 -16.43 9.91
N GLY A 57 -2.40 -17.33 9.14
CA GLY A 57 -2.25 -18.77 9.29
C GLY A 57 -3.33 -19.36 10.20
N VAL A 58 -3.53 -20.67 10.09
CA VAL A 58 -4.42 -21.39 11.02
C VAL A 58 -3.75 -21.40 12.39
N PRO A 59 -4.40 -20.87 13.45
CA PRO A 59 -3.85 -20.98 14.79
C PRO A 59 -3.65 -22.46 15.12
N ALA A 60 -2.45 -22.83 15.59
CA ALA A 60 -2.25 -24.16 16.15
C ALA A 60 -3.30 -24.37 17.25
N GLU A 61 -3.98 -25.53 17.26
CA GLU A 61 -5.00 -25.86 18.27
C GLU A 61 -4.43 -25.65 19.67
N SER A 62 -4.65 -24.48 20.24
CA SER A 62 -4.45 -24.26 21.66
C SER A 62 -5.66 -24.91 22.32
N VAL A 63 -5.43 -26.05 22.98
CA VAL A 63 -6.34 -26.58 24.00
C VAL A 63 -6.41 -25.49 25.09
N ALA A 64 -7.38 -24.59 24.93
CA ALA A 64 -7.66 -23.57 25.92
C ALA A 64 -8.43 -24.24 27.06
N GLU A 65 -7.73 -24.58 28.13
CA GLU A 65 -8.40 -24.77 29.42
C GLU A 65 -9.13 -23.46 29.79
N PRO A 66 -10.35 -23.54 30.36
CA PRO A 66 -11.13 -22.37 30.70
C PRO A 66 -10.38 -21.57 31.76
N ARG A 67 -9.86 -20.41 31.35
CA ARG A 67 -9.27 -19.44 32.28
C ARG A 67 -10.40 -18.73 33.00
N GLU A 68 -10.75 -19.29 34.15
CA GLU A 68 -11.65 -18.72 35.14
C GLU A 68 -11.21 -17.29 35.48
N ALA A 69 -12.18 -16.36 35.43
CA ALA A 69 -11.99 -14.94 35.64
C ALA A 69 -11.46 -14.65 37.06
N ALA A 70 -10.16 -14.36 37.17
CA ALA A 70 -9.58 -13.84 38.40
C ALA A 70 -9.75 -12.32 38.43
N ALA A 71 -10.64 -11.88 39.33
CA ALA A 71 -10.98 -10.51 39.64
C ALA A 71 -9.77 -9.64 40.02
N VAL A 72 -9.84 -8.38 39.61
CA VAL A 72 -8.99 -7.28 40.06
C VAL A 72 -9.24 -7.06 41.55
N ALA A 73 -8.21 -7.27 42.37
CA ALA A 73 -8.18 -6.86 43.77
C ALA A 73 -7.20 -5.69 43.93
N VAL A 74 -7.76 -4.57 44.36
CA VAL A 74 -7.10 -3.33 44.79
C VAL A 74 -6.32 -3.61 46.09
N ALA A 75 -5.06 -3.18 46.16
CA ALA A 75 -4.36 -2.97 47.43
C ALA A 75 -3.20 -1.97 47.29
N GLU A 76 -3.40 -0.77 47.85
CA GLU A 76 -2.40 0.15 48.40
C GLU A 76 -2.97 0.62 49.76
N PRO A 77 -2.22 1.22 50.71
CA PRO A 77 -0.77 1.19 50.99
C PRO A 77 -0.48 0.99 52.52
N ALA A 78 0.79 0.79 52.93
CA ALA A 78 1.26 1.19 54.28
C ALA A 78 2.81 1.19 54.43
N HIS A 79 3.29 2.32 54.97
CA HIS A 79 4.65 2.77 55.30
C HIS A 79 5.41 1.97 56.37
N VAL A 80 6.76 2.04 56.37
CA VAL A 80 7.68 2.38 57.50
C VAL A 80 9.05 2.78 56.88
N ALA A 81 9.39 4.06 56.73
CA ALA A 81 10.10 4.95 57.68
C ALA A 81 11.51 4.48 58.12
N ALA A 82 12.55 5.13 57.60
CA ALA A 82 13.82 5.33 58.31
C ALA A 82 14.60 6.51 57.68
N GLU A 83 14.60 7.62 58.40
CA GLU A 83 15.60 8.69 58.36
C GLU A 83 16.09 8.88 59.82
N PRO A 84 17.32 9.39 60.09
CA PRO A 84 17.61 10.80 59.83
C PRO A 84 19.07 11.18 59.42
N GLU A 85 19.15 12.41 58.91
CA GLU A 85 20.24 13.35 58.56
C GLU A 85 21.32 13.60 59.67
N PRO A 86 22.25 14.62 59.66
CA PRO A 86 22.48 15.75 58.72
C PRO A 86 23.95 16.25 58.51
N VAL A 87 24.16 17.14 57.52
CA VAL A 87 24.85 18.47 57.59
C VAL A 87 24.91 19.07 56.17
N ALA A 88 24.12 20.11 55.84
CA ALA A 88 24.42 21.55 55.96
C ALA A 88 25.64 22.02 55.12
N ASP A 89 25.44 22.84 54.07
CA ASP A 89 25.53 24.32 54.15
C ASP A 89 25.06 24.99 52.84
N ALA A 90 24.92 26.31 52.89
CA ALA A 90 24.01 27.18 52.15
C ALA A 90 24.59 27.79 50.85
N SER A 91 23.71 27.97 49.85
CA SER A 91 23.39 29.20 49.04
C SER A 91 24.49 30.17 48.50
N PRO A 92 24.20 31.21 47.67
CA PRO A 92 23.09 31.47 46.72
C PRO A 92 23.50 32.17 45.35
N VAL A 93 22.49 32.35 44.48
CA VAL A 93 22.22 33.39 43.44
C VAL A 93 23.27 33.85 42.41
N SER A 94 22.81 33.92 41.13
CA SER A 94 22.92 35.14 40.31
C SER A 94 22.11 35.01 39.00
N ASP A 95 21.09 35.86 38.87
CA ASP A 95 20.49 36.28 37.61
C ASP A 95 21.52 36.93 36.67
N ALA A 96 21.46 36.61 35.38
CA ALA A 96 22.01 37.45 34.32
C ALA A 96 21.20 37.26 33.03
N GLU A 97 20.44 38.29 32.70
CA GLU A 97 19.87 38.53 31.38
C GLU A 97 20.99 38.59 30.32
N HIS A 98 20.82 37.85 29.21
CA HIS A 98 21.42 38.17 27.91
C HIS A 98 20.44 37.67 26.85
N ASP A 99 19.68 38.59 26.25
CA ASP A 99 20.02 39.33 25.04
C ASP A 99 19.64 38.52 23.79
N ALA A 100 18.80 39.15 22.98
CA ALA A 100 18.11 38.55 21.87
C ALA A 100 18.99 38.62 20.64
N GLU A 101 19.43 37.48 20.11
CA GLU A 101 19.92 37.39 18.74
C GLU A 101 19.33 36.16 18.03
N ASP A 102 18.40 36.46 17.12
CA ASP A 102 18.33 35.94 15.76
C ASP A 102 18.54 34.42 15.59
N VAL A 103 17.52 33.64 15.92
CA VAL A 103 17.39 32.27 15.38
C VAL A 103 16.59 32.39 14.10
N GLY A 104 17.31 32.44 12.98
CA GLY A 104 16.71 32.38 11.65
C GLY A 104 15.72 31.24 11.55
N GLU A 105 14.54 31.53 11.02
CA GLU A 105 13.62 30.55 10.44
C GLU A 105 14.35 29.79 9.33
N GLU A 106 15.16 28.79 9.69
CA GLU A 106 15.43 27.70 8.78
C GLU A 106 14.12 26.96 8.62
N ALA A 107 13.42 27.31 7.55
CA ALA A 107 12.34 26.52 7.00
C ALA A 107 12.78 25.07 7.03
N ASN A 108 12.08 24.26 7.82
CA ASN A 108 12.25 22.83 7.90
C ASN A 108 11.93 22.27 6.50
N GLU A 109 12.90 22.27 5.60
CA GLU A 109 12.76 21.68 4.26
C GLU A 109 12.39 20.23 4.50
N PRO A 110 11.19 19.79 4.06
CA PRO A 110 10.76 18.42 4.31
C PRO A 110 11.81 17.50 3.70
N GLU A 111 12.39 16.62 4.52
CA GLU A 111 13.37 15.65 4.06
C GLU A 111 12.84 14.96 2.78
N PRO A 112 13.67 14.80 1.73
CA PRO A 112 13.20 14.25 0.47
C PRO A 112 12.66 12.85 0.71
N VAL A 113 11.34 12.70 0.52
CA VAL A 113 10.65 11.43 0.69
C VAL A 113 11.26 10.43 -0.28
N ARG A 114 11.71 9.29 0.24
CA ARG A 114 12.31 8.25 -0.58
C ARG A 114 11.27 7.73 -1.56
N SER A 115 11.62 7.65 -2.84
CA SER A 115 10.70 7.20 -3.88
C SER A 115 11.00 5.78 -4.36
N VAL A 116 9.96 5.11 -4.84
CA VAL A 116 9.98 3.72 -5.30
C VAL A 116 9.25 3.62 -6.63
N MET A 117 9.83 2.88 -7.57
CA MET A 117 9.20 2.57 -8.84
C MET A 117 8.55 1.20 -8.80
N LEU A 118 7.30 1.08 -9.28
CA LEU A 118 6.67 -0.22 -9.55
C LEU A 118 6.65 -0.51 -11.05
N ALA A 119 7.14 -1.68 -11.46
CA ALA A 119 7.10 -2.16 -12.84
C ALA A 119 6.39 -3.51 -12.90
N GLY A 120 5.24 -3.57 -13.59
CA GLY A 120 4.44 -4.80 -13.70
C GLY A 120 3.41 -4.94 -12.58
N GLU A 121 2.67 -6.04 -12.62
CA GLU A 121 1.61 -6.37 -11.66
C GLU A 121 2.20 -7.12 -10.47
N VAL A 122 1.79 -6.77 -9.25
CA VAL A 122 2.31 -7.39 -8.03
C VAL A 122 1.43 -8.59 -7.69
N PRO A 123 1.96 -9.83 -7.61
CA PRO A 123 1.15 -11.00 -7.27
C PRO A 123 0.40 -10.83 -5.94
N GLY A 124 -0.93 -11.02 -6.00
CA GLY A 124 -1.81 -10.91 -4.84
C GLY A 124 -2.20 -9.48 -4.45
N TYR A 125 -1.81 -8.47 -5.23
CA TYR A 125 -2.21 -7.07 -5.06
C TYR A 125 -2.72 -6.51 -6.38
N ASP A 126 -3.84 -5.79 -6.34
CA ASP A 126 -4.16 -4.89 -7.44
C ASP A 126 -3.19 -3.70 -7.45
N TRP A 127 -3.19 -2.98 -8.57
CA TRP A 127 -2.28 -1.88 -8.80
C TRP A 127 -2.42 -0.72 -7.80
N GLU A 128 -3.62 -0.47 -7.27
CA GLU A 128 -3.85 0.62 -6.32
C GLU A 128 -3.40 0.20 -4.91
N SER A 129 -3.80 -1.01 -4.48
CA SER A 129 -3.39 -1.60 -3.20
C SER A 129 -1.87 -1.72 -3.08
N ALA A 130 -1.16 -2.10 -4.16
CA ALA A 130 0.30 -2.16 -4.15
C ALA A 130 0.93 -0.79 -3.91
N ARG A 131 0.36 0.28 -4.47
CA ARG A 131 0.87 1.65 -4.30
C ARG A 131 0.55 2.20 -2.93
N GLU A 132 -0.64 1.94 -2.43
CA GLU A 132 -1.04 2.30 -1.08
C GLU A 132 -0.16 1.59 -0.04
N ALA A 133 0.13 0.30 -0.22
CA ALA A 133 1.05 -0.43 0.65
C ALA A 133 2.45 0.22 0.69
N VAL A 134 2.98 0.65 -0.45
CA VAL A 134 4.29 1.34 -0.52
C VAL A 134 4.23 2.72 0.15
N ARG A 135 3.12 3.47 -0.01
CA ARG A 135 2.92 4.75 0.67
C ARG A 135 2.80 4.62 2.18
N ASN A 136 2.12 3.57 2.65
CA ASN A 136 1.98 3.27 4.07
C ASN A 136 3.32 2.94 4.74
N LEU A 137 4.33 2.54 3.96
CA LEU A 137 5.71 2.35 4.40
C LEU A 137 6.53 3.65 4.37
N GLY A 138 5.94 4.79 4.00
CA GLY A 138 6.60 6.09 3.94
C GLY A 138 7.34 6.36 2.63
N TYR A 139 7.10 5.58 1.57
CA TYR A 139 7.72 5.82 0.26
C TYR A 139 6.76 6.50 -0.72
N GLU A 140 7.30 7.37 -1.58
CA GLU A 140 6.55 7.93 -2.70
C GLU A 140 6.59 6.97 -3.90
N VAL A 141 5.48 6.80 -4.62
CA VAL A 141 5.45 5.96 -5.83
C VAL A 141 5.60 6.78 -7.09
N VAL A 142 6.73 6.63 -7.78
CA VAL A 142 7.07 7.41 -8.98
C VAL A 142 6.99 6.60 -10.28
N GLY A 143 6.72 7.29 -11.37
CA GLY A 143 6.63 6.73 -12.72
C GLY A 143 7.98 6.64 -13.45
N ARG A 144 8.92 7.50 -13.07
CA ARG A 144 10.30 7.58 -13.57
C ARG A 144 11.25 7.65 -12.40
N ALA A 145 12.48 7.20 -12.61
CA ALA A 145 13.52 7.36 -11.62
C ALA A 145 13.92 8.84 -11.50
N ASP A 146 13.99 9.30 -10.27
CA ASP A 146 14.56 10.57 -9.84
C ASP A 146 15.71 10.31 -8.86
N ASP A 147 16.28 11.38 -8.30
CA ASP A 147 17.44 11.28 -7.40
C ASP A 147 17.04 10.79 -5.99
N SER A 148 15.73 10.77 -5.68
CA SER A 148 15.17 10.21 -4.45
C SER A 148 14.77 8.73 -4.60
N THR A 149 14.89 8.15 -5.81
CA THR A 149 14.44 6.79 -6.09
C THR A 149 15.41 5.76 -5.54
N VAL A 150 14.97 5.04 -4.52
CA VAL A 150 15.81 4.07 -3.80
C VAL A 150 15.60 2.63 -4.22
N LEU A 151 14.48 2.30 -4.89
CA LEU A 151 14.14 0.92 -5.22
C LEU A 151 13.26 0.81 -6.47
N LEU A 152 13.52 -0.22 -7.28
CA LEU A 152 12.60 -0.73 -8.29
C LEU A 152 11.95 -2.02 -7.79
N ILE A 153 10.62 -2.06 -7.74
CA ILE A 153 9.83 -3.27 -7.51
C ILE A 153 9.41 -3.84 -8.86
N LEU A 154 9.83 -5.07 -9.14
CA LEU A 154 9.57 -5.78 -10.37
C LEU A 154 8.52 -6.87 -10.16
N GLY A 155 7.33 -6.65 -10.70
CA GLY A 155 6.24 -7.63 -10.75
C GLY A 155 6.13 -8.35 -12.09
N GLU A 156 5.02 -9.07 -12.25
CA GLU A 156 4.69 -9.79 -13.47
C GLU A 156 4.59 -8.85 -14.68
N GLY A 157 5.29 -9.21 -15.76
CA GLY A 157 5.35 -8.40 -16.97
C GLY A 157 6.10 -7.08 -16.84
N GLY A 158 6.80 -6.84 -15.72
CA GLY A 158 7.64 -5.66 -15.50
C GLY A 158 8.90 -5.62 -16.37
N ASP A 159 9.38 -6.79 -16.79
CA ASP A 159 10.45 -7.02 -17.76
C ASP A 159 10.20 -6.34 -19.13
N ARG A 160 8.92 -6.18 -19.49
CA ARG A 160 8.48 -5.46 -20.70
C ARG A 160 8.63 -3.94 -20.58
N ASN A 161 8.78 -3.41 -19.36
CA ASN A 161 8.90 -1.98 -19.12
C ASN A 161 10.37 -1.53 -19.24
N GLY A 162 10.88 -1.58 -20.47
CA GLY A 162 12.28 -1.27 -20.75
C GLY A 162 12.71 0.17 -20.44
N THR A 163 11.77 1.10 -20.22
CA THR A 163 12.13 2.46 -19.76
C THR A 163 12.51 2.42 -18.28
N LYS A 164 11.68 1.83 -17.40
CA LYS A 164 11.98 1.77 -15.96
C LYS A 164 13.22 0.93 -15.65
N LEU A 165 13.41 -0.15 -16.41
CA LEU A 165 14.60 -1.00 -16.27
C LEU A 165 15.88 -0.28 -16.69
N ARG A 166 15.85 0.49 -17.79
CA ARG A 166 17.00 1.30 -18.19
C ARG A 166 17.27 2.42 -17.18
N ASP A 167 16.24 3.13 -16.74
CA ASP A 167 16.36 4.18 -15.72
C ASP A 167 16.98 3.62 -14.42
N ALA A 168 16.56 2.42 -13.99
CA ALA A 168 17.12 1.74 -12.83
C ALA A 168 18.58 1.31 -13.05
N ALA A 169 18.89 0.74 -14.22
CA ALA A 169 20.25 0.31 -14.57
C ALA A 169 21.24 1.48 -14.62
N GLU A 170 20.86 2.58 -15.28
CA GLU A 170 21.69 3.77 -15.45
C GLU A 170 22.00 4.46 -14.12
N ARG A 171 21.07 4.40 -13.17
CA ARG A 171 21.20 5.00 -11.84
C ARG A 171 21.69 4.03 -10.76
N GLY A 172 21.93 2.76 -11.10
CA GLY A 172 22.33 1.73 -10.13
C GLY A 172 21.28 1.46 -9.05
N ILE A 173 20.00 1.65 -9.36
CA ILE A 173 18.90 1.47 -8.41
C ILE A 173 18.70 -0.03 -8.16
N PRO A 174 18.69 -0.49 -6.90
CA PRO A 174 18.49 -1.90 -6.60
C PRO A 174 17.09 -2.37 -7.01
N CYS A 175 17.00 -3.63 -7.40
CA CYS A 175 15.75 -4.27 -7.79
C CYS A 175 15.27 -5.20 -6.69
N MET A 176 13.96 -5.22 -6.46
CA MET A 176 13.25 -6.22 -5.69
C MET A 176 12.29 -6.96 -6.63
N ASP A 177 12.57 -8.23 -6.88
CA ASP A 177 11.74 -9.10 -7.71
C ASP A 177 10.61 -9.72 -6.90
N VAL A 178 9.39 -9.21 -7.11
CA VAL A 178 8.20 -9.66 -6.39
C VAL A 178 7.38 -10.69 -7.17
N ARG A 179 7.94 -11.26 -8.24
CA ARG A 179 7.32 -12.39 -8.96
C ARG A 179 7.25 -13.65 -8.10
N GLU A 180 8.13 -13.76 -7.12
CA GLU A 180 8.04 -14.80 -6.10
C GLU A 180 6.78 -14.59 -5.23
N PRO A 181 5.90 -15.59 -5.14
CA PRO A 181 4.67 -15.48 -4.36
C PRO A 181 4.95 -15.02 -2.92
N SER A 182 4.15 -14.06 -2.45
CA SER A 182 4.22 -13.50 -1.08
C SER A 182 5.48 -12.71 -0.72
N ARG A 183 6.45 -12.50 -1.62
CA ARG A 183 7.64 -11.69 -1.30
C ARG A 183 7.28 -10.25 -0.99
N PHE A 184 6.44 -9.62 -1.82
CA PHE A 184 5.94 -8.26 -1.57
C PHE A 184 5.13 -8.19 -0.27
N LYS A 185 4.19 -9.12 -0.07
CA LYS A 185 3.39 -9.22 1.16
C LYS A 185 4.27 -9.32 2.40
N SER A 186 5.33 -10.12 2.35
CA SER A 186 6.26 -10.32 3.46
C SER A 186 7.08 -9.05 3.74
N ALA A 187 7.56 -8.37 2.70
CA ALA A 187 8.29 -7.12 2.82
C ALA A 187 7.43 -5.98 3.39
N VAL A 188 6.18 -5.88 2.94
CA VAL A 188 5.21 -4.93 3.50
C VAL A 188 4.93 -5.22 4.97
N ARG A 189 4.75 -6.49 5.34
CA ARG A 189 4.57 -6.89 6.75
C ARG A 189 5.80 -6.64 7.62
N ALA A 190 6.99 -6.83 7.07
CA ALA A 190 8.25 -6.56 7.75
C ALA A 190 8.53 -5.04 7.87
N GLY A 191 7.77 -4.19 7.18
CA GLY A 191 7.96 -2.75 7.20
C GLY A 191 9.15 -2.27 6.35
N GLN A 192 9.76 -3.15 5.54
CA GLN A 192 10.99 -2.83 4.82
C GLN A 192 11.00 -3.48 3.43
N LEU A 193 11.24 -2.65 2.41
CA LEU A 193 11.44 -3.09 1.04
C LEU A 193 12.94 -3.26 0.77
N VAL A 194 13.39 -4.51 0.68
CA VAL A 194 14.81 -4.83 0.47
C VAL A 194 15.03 -5.21 -0.98
N GLY A 195 15.86 -4.42 -1.67
CA GLY A 195 16.38 -4.77 -2.98
C GLY A 195 17.66 -5.59 -2.90
N GLY A 196 18.10 -6.12 -4.02
CA GLY A 196 19.29 -6.98 -4.12
C GLY A 196 19.17 -8.05 -5.20
N ASP A 197 18.00 -8.16 -5.84
CA ASP A 197 17.80 -9.07 -6.96
C ASP A 197 18.49 -8.52 -8.21
N PRO A 198 18.99 -9.40 -9.09
CA PRO A 198 19.56 -8.97 -10.35
C PRO A 198 18.50 -8.28 -11.20
N LEU A 199 18.82 -7.08 -11.68
CA LEU A 199 17.96 -6.36 -12.60
C LEU A 199 17.86 -7.16 -13.90
N PRO A 200 16.66 -7.55 -14.36
CA PRO A 200 16.53 -8.31 -15.59
C PRO A 200 16.92 -7.45 -16.79
N GLU A 201 17.53 -8.07 -17.79
CA GLU A 201 17.67 -7.42 -19.09
C GLU A 201 16.27 -7.10 -19.62
N PRO A 202 16.00 -5.86 -20.06
CA PRO A 202 14.70 -5.52 -20.61
C PRO A 202 14.44 -6.43 -21.80
N ALA A 203 13.40 -7.27 -21.68
CA ALA A 203 12.99 -8.15 -22.76
C ALA A 203 12.87 -7.30 -24.02
N LYS A 204 13.48 -7.73 -25.14
CA LYS A 204 13.48 -6.98 -26.41
C LYS A 204 12.03 -6.68 -26.78
N VAL A 205 11.59 -5.49 -26.40
CA VAL A 205 10.24 -5.04 -26.65
C VAL A 205 10.16 -4.94 -28.16
N GLY A 206 9.24 -5.69 -28.78
CA GLY A 206 8.85 -5.43 -30.15
C GLY A 206 8.62 -3.92 -30.33
N PRO A 207 8.84 -3.37 -31.55
CA PRO A 207 8.86 -1.94 -31.77
C PRO A 207 7.67 -1.28 -31.07
N LYS A 208 7.97 -0.28 -30.22
CA LYS A 208 7.03 0.46 -29.38
C LYS A 208 5.61 0.39 -29.93
N ALA A 209 4.72 -0.37 -29.29
CA ALA A 209 3.30 -0.18 -29.51
C ALA A 209 3.01 1.26 -29.08
N MET A 210 2.92 2.17 -30.05
CA MET A 210 2.64 3.59 -29.81
C MET A 210 1.43 3.67 -28.87
N SER A 211 1.50 4.55 -27.86
CA SER A 211 0.36 4.76 -26.99
C SER A 211 -0.89 5.03 -27.83
N GLU A 212 -2.07 4.60 -27.39
CA GLU A 212 -3.28 4.77 -28.20
C GLU A 212 -3.51 6.24 -28.62
N ARG A 213 -3.06 7.17 -27.78
CA ARG A 213 -3.06 8.61 -28.07
C ARG A 213 -2.11 8.98 -29.21
N GLU A 214 -0.90 8.47 -29.22
CA GLU A 214 0.08 8.68 -30.29
C GLU A 214 -0.37 8.01 -31.59
N ARG A 215 -0.88 6.77 -31.52
CA ARG A 215 -1.46 6.05 -32.68
C ARG A 215 -2.58 6.87 -33.29
N ASN A 216 -3.50 7.37 -32.47
CA ASN A 216 -4.60 8.22 -32.95
C ASN A 216 -4.12 9.57 -33.50
N LYS A 217 -2.98 10.10 -33.04
CA LYS A 217 -2.37 11.31 -33.62
C LYS A 217 -1.80 11.00 -35.00
N ALA A 218 -1.05 9.90 -35.14
CA ALA A 218 -0.49 9.44 -36.41
C ALA A 218 -1.58 9.17 -37.46
N VAL A 219 -2.63 8.43 -37.08
CA VAL A 219 -3.78 8.16 -37.97
C VAL A 219 -4.43 9.46 -38.45
N ARG A 220 -4.59 10.47 -37.59
CA ARG A 220 -5.18 11.76 -37.99
C ARG A 220 -4.26 12.57 -38.91
N THR A 221 -2.95 12.56 -38.67
CA THR A 221 -1.99 13.23 -39.54
C THR A 221 -1.99 12.59 -40.92
N TRP A 222 -1.85 11.27 -40.98
CA TRP A 222 -1.95 10.49 -42.21
C TRP A 222 -3.28 10.72 -42.93
N ALA A 223 -4.39 10.73 -42.20
CA ALA A 223 -5.72 10.97 -42.77
C ALA A 223 -5.81 12.34 -43.47
N ARG A 224 -5.29 13.41 -42.85
CA ARG A 224 -5.27 14.75 -43.45
C ARG A 224 -4.37 14.83 -44.68
N GLU A 225 -3.20 14.19 -44.64
CA GLU A 225 -2.28 14.10 -45.77
C GLU A 225 -2.88 13.35 -46.96
N ASN A 226 -3.75 12.37 -46.69
CA ASN A 226 -4.46 11.58 -47.70
C ASN A 226 -5.85 12.14 -48.05
N GLY A 227 -6.18 13.36 -47.62
CA GLY A 227 -7.42 14.06 -48.00
C GLY A 227 -8.68 13.62 -47.25
N TYR A 228 -8.57 12.82 -46.19
CA TYR A 228 -9.70 12.45 -45.34
C TYR A 228 -10.08 13.58 -44.38
N VAL A 229 -11.39 13.84 -44.26
CA VAL A 229 -11.94 14.80 -43.30
C VAL A 229 -12.08 14.12 -41.93
N VAL A 230 -11.14 14.40 -41.03
CA VAL A 230 -11.15 13.86 -39.65
C VAL A 230 -11.26 14.99 -38.62
N PRO A 231 -12.08 14.82 -37.56
CA PRO A 231 -12.13 15.75 -36.44
C PRO A 231 -10.77 15.92 -35.74
N SER A 232 -10.46 17.14 -35.30
CA SER A 232 -9.23 17.45 -34.56
C SER A 232 -9.18 16.77 -33.18
N LYS A 233 -10.35 16.49 -32.59
CA LYS A 233 -10.53 15.79 -31.31
C LYS A 233 -11.66 14.75 -31.44
N GLY A 234 -11.62 13.72 -30.61
CA GLY A 234 -12.66 12.67 -30.56
C GLY A 234 -12.33 11.41 -31.36
N ARG A 235 -13.36 10.56 -31.53
CA ARG A 235 -13.25 9.23 -32.16
C ARG A 235 -12.90 9.35 -33.64
N ILE A 236 -11.95 8.53 -34.09
CA ILE A 236 -11.58 8.45 -35.52
C ILE A 236 -12.60 7.55 -36.23
N PRO A 237 -13.15 7.98 -37.38
CA PRO A 237 -14.05 7.13 -38.16
C PRO A 237 -13.41 5.80 -38.54
N MET A 238 -14.17 4.71 -38.49
CA MET A 238 -13.67 3.34 -38.67
C MET A 238 -12.99 3.15 -40.04
N HIS A 239 -13.55 3.72 -41.10
CA HIS A 239 -13.01 3.61 -42.46
C HIS A 239 -11.60 4.23 -42.58
N VAL A 240 -11.32 5.33 -41.87
CA VAL A 240 -10.00 5.96 -41.84
C VAL A 240 -8.99 5.09 -41.09
N LYS A 241 -9.41 4.50 -39.97
CA LYS A 241 -8.57 3.58 -39.20
C LYS A 241 -8.19 2.35 -40.03
N HIS A 242 -9.15 1.78 -40.74
CA HIS A 242 -8.91 0.63 -41.62
C HIS A 242 -7.98 0.98 -42.79
N ALA A 243 -8.16 2.14 -43.43
CA ALA A 243 -7.29 2.59 -44.51
C ALA A 243 -5.84 2.84 -44.02
N TYR A 244 -5.68 3.37 -42.81
CA TYR A 244 -4.37 3.49 -42.16
C TYR A 244 -3.74 2.13 -41.89
N GLU A 245 -4.52 1.18 -41.35
CA GLU A 245 -4.03 -0.18 -41.07
C GLU A 245 -3.60 -0.89 -42.35
N MET A 246 -4.35 -0.78 -43.45
CA MET A 246 -3.96 -1.43 -44.71
C MET A 246 -2.71 -0.82 -45.34
N THR A 247 -2.48 0.49 -45.20
CA THR A 247 -1.26 1.15 -45.72
C THR A 247 -0.02 0.90 -44.87
N HIS A 248 -0.18 0.59 -43.58
CA HIS A 248 0.93 0.41 -42.64
C HIS A 248 1.19 -1.05 -42.25
N ARG A 249 0.32 -1.99 -42.65
CA ARG A 249 0.49 -3.44 -42.42
C ARG A 249 1.57 -4.06 -43.31
N ASP A 250 1.82 -3.49 -44.48
CA ASP A 250 2.81 -4.00 -45.44
C ASP A 250 4.28 -3.85 -44.97
N GLY A 251 4.53 -3.05 -43.91
CA GLY A 251 5.85 -2.93 -43.29
C GLY A 251 6.13 -3.95 -42.17
N SER A 252 5.10 -4.59 -41.61
CA SER A 252 5.24 -5.52 -40.47
C SER A 252 5.33 -6.99 -40.86
N GLU A 253 4.86 -7.38 -42.05
CA GLU A 253 4.84 -8.79 -42.48
C GLU A 253 6.04 -9.18 -43.38
N GLY A 254 6.79 -8.20 -43.90
CA GLY A 254 7.90 -8.43 -44.85
C GLY A 254 9.24 -8.89 -44.26
N LYS A 255 9.36 -9.13 -42.95
CA LYS A 255 10.65 -9.44 -42.29
C LYS A 255 10.66 -10.76 -41.50
N VAL A 256 9.86 -11.73 -41.89
CA VAL A 256 9.88 -13.09 -41.30
C VAL A 256 10.28 -14.17 -42.33
N ILE A 257 10.65 -13.80 -43.56
CA ILE A 257 11.17 -14.75 -44.56
C ILE A 257 12.51 -14.24 -45.10
N ALA A 258 13.59 -14.41 -44.32
CA ALA A 258 14.97 -14.61 -44.79
C ALA A 258 15.96 -14.53 -43.61
N ALA A 259 16.27 -15.68 -43.00
CA ALA A 259 17.59 -16.09 -42.48
C ALA A 259 17.42 -17.39 -41.68
#